data_AF-A0A1D9MK09-F1
#
_entry.id   AF-A0A1D9MK09-F1
#
_cell.length_a   1.000
_cell.length_b   1.000
_cell.length_c   1.000
_cell.angle_alpha   90.00
_cell.angle_beta   90.00
_cell.angle_gamma   90.00
#
_symmetry.space_group_name_H-M   'P 1'
#
loop_
_entity.id
_entity.type
_entity.pdbx_description
1 polymer ?
#
loop_
_entity_poly.entity_id
_entity_poly.type
_entity_poly.pdbx_seq_one_letter_code
_entity_poly.pdbx_strand_id
1 'polypeptide(L)'
;MEHKADKPNLPIIVAMNGAWPNAQTKLWKEALVTYLGQPLVDLTDPQSEFFLAEDDFRGMASSAELIEKWQQTLASTINLPALLILPPAMVELKNSQELLADCTRPIFLLSVPARTAWQYLGLGIAGQPVGLGAIRAQWMNMWSQRVSAWENVGAKVIDCSQTEPSSLPPKLFP
;
A
#
# COMPACT_ATOMS: atom_id res chain seq x y z
N MET A 1 -5.29 18.41 35.21
CA MET A 1 -4.96 17.18 34.45
C MET A 1 -6.17 16.91 33.57
N GLU A 2 -6.12 17.36 32.32
CA GLU A 2 -7.21 17.10 31.37
C GLU A 2 -7.07 15.67 30.86
N HIS A 3 -8.03 14.81 31.21
CA HIS A 3 -8.23 13.54 30.54
C HIS A 3 -8.63 13.84 29.09
N LYS A 4 -7.65 13.81 28.18
CA LYS A 4 -7.96 13.57 26.76
C LYS A 4 -8.59 12.19 26.71
N ALA A 5 -9.87 12.13 26.35
CA ALA A 5 -10.50 10.89 25.98
C ALA A 5 -9.63 10.23 24.90
N ASP A 6 -9.06 9.07 25.22
CA ASP A 6 -8.40 8.22 24.23
C ASP A 6 -9.42 7.95 23.13
N LYS A 7 -9.19 8.54 21.95
CA LYS A 7 -9.98 8.18 20.77
C LYS A 7 -9.84 6.67 20.59
N PRO A 8 -10.93 5.92 20.39
CA PRO A 8 -10.83 4.52 20.01
C PRO A 8 -9.96 4.45 18.76
N ASN A 9 -8.79 3.82 18.90
CA ASN A 9 -7.77 3.74 17.87
C ASN A 9 -8.28 2.74 16.82
N LEU A 10 -9.08 3.24 15.87
CA LEU A 10 -9.70 2.41 14.84
C LEU A 10 -8.60 1.68 14.05
N PRO A 11 -8.73 0.37 13.81
CA PRO A 11 -7.81 -0.37 12.97
C PRO A 11 -7.68 0.31 11.60
N ILE A 12 -6.46 0.60 11.15
CA ILE A 12 -6.25 1.28 9.86
C ILE A 12 -5.85 0.28 8.76
N ILE A 13 -6.14 0.63 7.51
CA ILE A 13 -5.69 -0.10 6.33
C ILE A 13 -4.63 0.74 5.63
N VAL A 14 -3.52 0.11 5.25
CA VAL A 14 -2.42 0.76 4.56
C VAL A 14 -2.03 -0.06 3.33
N ALA A 15 -1.81 0.62 2.21
CA ALA A 15 -1.11 0.06 1.06
C ALA A 15 0.14 0.90 0.76
N MET A 16 1.19 0.26 0.26
CA MET A 16 2.46 0.93 -0.07
C MET A 16 2.70 0.85 -1.58
N ASN A 17 2.48 1.95 -2.29
CA ASN A 17 2.63 2.02 -3.76
C ASN A 17 3.91 2.76 -4.15
N GLY A 18 4.84 2.06 -4.80
CA GLY A 18 6.12 2.61 -5.23
C GLY A 18 7.19 1.53 -5.31
N ALA A 19 8.31 1.82 -5.97
CA ALA A 19 9.48 0.93 -5.96
C ALA A 19 10.27 1.11 -4.65
N TRP A 20 9.68 0.67 -3.55
CA TRP A 20 10.30 0.77 -2.23
C TRP A 20 11.48 -0.20 -2.11
N PRO A 21 12.66 0.25 -1.69
CA PRO A 21 13.70 -0.67 -1.24
C PRO A 21 13.17 -1.52 -0.06
N ASN A 22 13.42 -2.83 -0.05
CA ASN A 22 12.93 -3.73 1.01
C ASN A 22 13.22 -3.23 2.43
N ALA A 23 14.39 -2.63 2.64
CA ALA A 23 14.77 -2.03 3.92
C ALA A 23 13.86 -0.84 4.31
N GLN A 24 13.46 0.01 3.37
CA GLN A 24 12.54 1.12 3.64
C GLN A 24 11.13 0.60 3.93
N THR A 25 10.64 -0.38 3.17
CA THR A 25 9.34 -1.01 3.42
C THR A 25 9.25 -1.56 4.84
N LYS A 26 10.31 -2.24 5.30
CA LYS A 26 10.39 -2.75 6.68
C LYS A 26 10.35 -1.62 7.71
N LEU A 27 11.14 -0.56 7.54
CA LEU A 27 11.17 0.57 8.47
C LEU A 27 9.81 1.28 8.57
N TRP A 28 9.10 1.44 7.45
CA TRP A 28 7.75 2.00 7.45
C TRP A 28 6.75 1.13 8.22
N LYS A 29 6.78 -0.19 8.01
CA LYS A 29 5.93 -1.14 8.74
C LYS A 29 6.20 -1.09 10.25
N GLU A 30 7.48 -1.12 10.65
CA GLU A 30 7.89 -1.03 12.06
C GLU A 30 7.47 0.30 12.70
N ALA A 31 7.61 1.41 11.98
CA ALA A 31 7.20 2.73 12.45
C ALA A 31 5.67 2.81 12.61
N LEU A 32 4.89 2.27 11.67
CA LEU A 32 3.43 2.21 11.77
C LEU A 32 2.97 1.40 12.98
N VAL A 33 3.54 0.21 13.20
CA VAL A 33 3.21 -0.63 14.35
C VAL A 33 3.52 0.08 15.66
N THR A 34 4.71 0.68 15.75
CA THR A 34 5.15 1.42 16.94
C THR A 34 4.24 2.62 17.21
N TYR A 35 3.89 3.36 16.17
CA TYR A 35 3.07 4.58 16.27
C TYR A 35 1.62 4.26 16.64
N LEU A 36 1.04 3.24 16.02
CA LEU A 36 -0.37 2.90 16.19
C LEU A 36 -0.59 1.99 17.41
N GLY A 37 0.41 1.25 17.86
CA GLY A 37 0.25 0.26 18.94
C GLY A 37 -0.74 -0.85 18.59
N GLN A 38 -0.97 -1.10 17.30
CA GLN A 38 -1.93 -2.09 16.79
C GLN A 38 -1.19 -3.37 16.37
N PRO A 39 -1.80 -4.57 16.54
CA PRO A 39 -1.30 -5.78 15.91
C PRO A 39 -1.20 -5.60 14.40
N LEU A 40 -0.21 -6.21 13.76
CA LEU A 40 0.01 -6.14 12.32
C LEU A 40 -0.49 -7.41 11.63
N VAL A 41 -1.27 -7.24 10.57
CA VAL A 41 -1.57 -8.27 9.58
C VAL A 41 -1.05 -7.79 8.24
N ASP A 42 -0.02 -8.44 7.72
CA ASP A 42 0.67 -8.03 6.50
C ASP A 42 0.44 -9.04 5.38
N LEU A 43 -0.35 -8.70 4.37
CA LEU A 43 -0.63 -9.58 3.24
C LEU A 43 0.50 -9.57 2.21
N THR A 44 1.50 -8.71 2.38
CA THR A 44 2.68 -8.62 1.51
C THR A 44 3.90 -9.37 2.05
N ASP A 45 3.84 -9.85 3.29
CA ASP A 45 4.94 -10.59 3.93
C ASP A 45 4.84 -12.10 3.60
N PRO A 46 5.88 -12.70 2.99
CA PRO A 46 5.92 -14.14 2.73
C PRO A 46 5.77 -15.05 3.97
N GLN A 47 5.98 -14.51 5.18
CA GLN A 47 5.81 -15.24 6.44
C GLN A 47 4.37 -15.16 6.98
N SER A 48 3.51 -14.34 6.38
CA SER A 48 2.11 -14.18 6.78
C SER A 48 1.26 -15.37 6.34
N GLU A 49 0.33 -15.80 7.20
CA GLU A 49 -0.68 -16.81 6.82
C GLU A 49 -1.64 -16.30 5.73
N PHE A 50 -1.75 -14.97 5.58
CA PHE A 50 -2.58 -14.30 4.58
C PHE A 50 -1.76 -13.83 3.36
N PHE A 51 -0.55 -14.36 3.16
CA PHE A 51 0.35 -13.88 2.11
C PHE A 51 -0.23 -13.94 0.70
N LEU A 52 -0.13 -12.80 0.00
CA LEU A 52 -0.48 -12.59 -1.39
C LEU A 52 0.75 -12.10 -2.16
N ALA A 53 1.32 -12.98 -2.98
CA ALA A 53 2.45 -12.66 -3.84
C ALA A 53 2.03 -11.71 -4.96
N GLU A 54 2.43 -10.43 -4.87
CA GLU A 54 2.14 -9.44 -5.91
C GLU A 54 2.82 -9.79 -7.25
N ASP A 55 3.95 -10.49 -7.21
CA ASP A 55 4.67 -10.94 -8.41
C ASP A 55 3.88 -11.96 -9.25
N ASP A 56 2.90 -12.65 -8.66
CA ASP A 56 1.99 -13.56 -9.37
C ASP A 56 0.78 -12.82 -9.97
N PHE A 57 0.55 -11.58 -9.54
CA PHE A 57 -0.58 -10.78 -9.97
C PHE A 57 -0.31 -10.09 -11.32
N ARG A 58 -1.27 -10.19 -12.22
CA ARG A 58 -1.26 -9.64 -13.58
C ARG A 58 -2.55 -8.88 -13.87
N GLY A 59 -3.19 -8.33 -12.83
CA GLY A 59 -4.47 -7.65 -12.96
C GLY A 59 -5.58 -8.63 -13.34
N MET A 60 -6.48 -8.18 -14.21
CA MET A 60 -7.56 -9.00 -14.77
C MET A 60 -7.09 -10.17 -15.64
N ALA A 61 -5.79 -10.20 -16.02
CA ALA A 61 -5.19 -11.31 -16.75
C ALA A 61 -4.68 -12.44 -15.83
N SER A 62 -4.76 -12.28 -14.50
CA SER A 62 -4.48 -13.35 -13.54
C SER A 62 -5.49 -14.50 -13.68
N SER A 63 -5.09 -15.70 -13.22
CA SER A 63 -6.00 -16.85 -13.18
C SER A 63 -7.20 -16.57 -12.27
N ALA A 64 -8.35 -17.17 -12.59
CA ALA A 64 -9.57 -17.02 -11.78
C ALA A 64 -9.35 -17.46 -10.33
N GLU A 65 -8.63 -18.57 -10.13
CA GLU A 65 -8.26 -19.10 -8.80
C GLU A 65 -7.44 -18.09 -7.99
N LEU A 66 -6.49 -17.39 -8.62
CA LEU A 66 -5.67 -16.38 -7.94
C LEU A 66 -6.50 -15.16 -7.56
N ILE A 67 -7.37 -14.70 -8.47
CA ILE A 67 -8.29 -13.57 -8.20
C ILE A 67 -9.22 -13.91 -7.05
N GLU A 68 -9.81 -15.11 -7.06
CA GLU A 68 -10.68 -15.59 -6.00
C GLU A 68 -9.94 -15.67 -4.66
N LYS A 69 -8.72 -16.22 -4.64
CA LYS A 69 -7.87 -16.25 -3.44
C LYS A 69 -7.69 -14.83 -2.87
N TRP A 70 -7.29 -13.86 -3.70
CA TRP A 70 -7.08 -12.48 -3.26
C TRP A 70 -8.35 -11.87 -2.66
N GLN A 71 -9.50 -12.07 -3.31
CA GLN A 71 -10.79 -11.56 -2.84
C GLN A 71 -11.22 -12.20 -1.52
N GLN A 72 -11.09 -13.52 -1.39
CA GLN A 72 -11.41 -14.24 -0.15
C GLN A 72 -10.49 -13.81 1.00
N THR A 73 -9.19 -13.65 0.74
CA THR A 73 -8.22 -13.16 1.73
C THR A 73 -8.54 -11.73 2.18
N LEU A 74 -8.91 -10.83 1.26
CA LEU A 74 -9.33 -9.48 1.64
C LEU A 74 -10.60 -9.53 2.50
N ALA A 75 -11.63 -10.28 2.07
CA ALA A 75 -12.89 -10.38 2.79
C ALA A 75 -12.74 -10.92 4.22
N SER A 76 -11.81 -11.87 4.44
CA SER A 76 -11.55 -12.43 5.78
C SER A 76 -10.67 -11.53 6.67
N THR A 77 -9.89 -10.62 6.09
CA THR A 77 -8.92 -9.79 6.84
C THR A 77 -9.36 -8.34 7.03
N ILE A 78 -10.22 -7.81 6.16
CA ILE A 78 -10.60 -6.39 6.13
C ILE A 78 -11.23 -5.88 7.43
N ASN A 79 -11.88 -6.75 8.20
CA ASN A 79 -12.54 -6.39 9.47
C ASN A 79 -11.74 -6.82 10.72
N LEU A 80 -10.52 -7.36 10.57
CA LEU A 80 -9.69 -7.73 11.71
C LEU A 80 -9.32 -6.49 12.54
N PRO A 81 -9.26 -6.59 13.89
CA PRO A 81 -8.89 -5.50 14.78
C PRO A 81 -7.36 -5.28 14.81
N ALA A 82 -6.75 -5.10 13.63
CA ALA A 82 -5.31 -5.03 13.42
C ALA A 82 -4.99 -4.02 12.31
N LEU A 83 -3.81 -3.39 12.36
CA LEU A 83 -3.23 -2.68 11.21
C LEU A 83 -3.12 -3.67 10.06
N LEU A 84 -3.76 -3.36 8.93
CA LEU A 84 -3.77 -4.21 7.75
C LEU A 84 -2.87 -3.62 6.67
N ILE A 85 -1.85 -4.35 6.24
CA ILE A 85 -1.02 -3.98 5.09
C ILE A 85 -1.47 -4.79 3.88
N LEU A 86 -1.96 -4.10 2.85
CA LEU A 86 -2.47 -4.70 1.62
C LEU A 86 -1.45 -4.56 0.46
N PRO A 87 -1.39 -5.53 -0.45
CA PRO A 87 -0.72 -5.34 -1.73
C PRO A 87 -1.36 -4.16 -2.49
N PRO A 88 -0.60 -3.18 -2.99
CA PRO A 88 -1.15 -2.04 -3.72
C PRO A 88 -1.96 -2.42 -4.96
N ALA A 89 -1.63 -3.55 -5.60
CA ALA A 89 -2.37 -4.07 -6.75
C ALA A 89 -3.78 -4.62 -6.39
N MET A 90 -4.09 -4.80 -5.10
CA MET A 90 -5.40 -5.28 -4.63
C MET A 90 -6.56 -4.40 -5.16
N VAL A 91 -6.31 -3.11 -5.27
CA VAL A 91 -7.30 -2.12 -5.75
C VAL A 91 -7.60 -2.27 -7.24
N GLU A 92 -6.84 -3.04 -8.01
CA GLU A 92 -7.12 -3.26 -9.43
C GLU A 92 -8.32 -4.20 -9.66
N LEU A 93 -8.75 -4.92 -8.62
CA LEU A 93 -9.89 -5.85 -8.69
C LEU A 93 -11.18 -5.14 -8.31
N LYS A 94 -12.21 -5.21 -9.17
CA LYS A 94 -13.49 -4.53 -8.96
C LYS A 94 -14.15 -4.89 -7.62
N ASN A 95 -14.27 -6.18 -7.29
CA ASN A 95 -14.88 -6.60 -6.03
C ASN A 95 -14.07 -6.14 -4.80
N SER A 96 -12.74 -6.07 -4.92
CA SER A 96 -11.88 -5.54 -3.86
C SER A 96 -12.11 -4.04 -3.67
N GLN A 97 -12.34 -3.28 -4.74
CA GLN A 97 -12.69 -1.87 -4.65
C GLN A 97 -14.02 -1.65 -3.91
N GLU A 98 -15.04 -2.45 -4.23
CA GLU A 98 -16.34 -2.39 -3.55
C GLU A 98 -16.19 -2.68 -2.05
N LEU A 99 -15.47 -3.75 -1.67
CA LEU A 99 -15.20 -4.08 -0.27
C LEU A 99 -14.41 -2.99 0.47
N LEU A 100 -13.43 -2.37 -0.18
CA LEU A 100 -12.64 -1.29 0.41
C LEU A 100 -13.47 0.00 0.56
N ALA A 101 -14.30 0.33 -0.43
CA ALA A 101 -15.15 1.51 -0.40
C ALA A 101 -16.25 1.42 0.68
N ASP A 102 -16.78 0.22 0.94
CA ASP A 102 -17.75 -0.03 1.99
C ASP A 102 -17.12 -0.13 3.40
N CYS A 103 -15.78 -0.12 3.48
CA CYS A 103 -15.07 -0.24 4.74
C CYS A 103 -15.17 1.07 5.56
N THR A 104 -15.50 0.94 6.84
CA THR A 104 -15.57 2.10 7.77
C THR A 104 -14.20 2.48 8.35
N ARG A 105 -13.16 1.72 8.02
CA ARG A 105 -11.79 1.92 8.53
C ARG A 105 -11.08 3.02 7.75
N PRO A 106 -10.25 3.84 8.40
CA PRO A 106 -9.35 4.74 7.68
C PRO A 106 -8.41 3.97 6.76
N ILE A 107 -8.37 4.35 5.48
CA ILE A 107 -7.50 3.75 4.46
C ILE A 107 -6.44 4.77 4.04
N PHE A 108 -5.18 4.34 3.95
CA PHE A 108 -4.06 5.17 3.52
C PHE A 108 -3.28 4.51 2.41
N LEU A 109 -2.88 5.31 1.43
CA LEU A 109 -1.91 4.92 0.42
C LEU A 109 -0.59 5.65 0.69
N LEU A 110 0.42 4.93 1.18
CA LEU A 110 1.78 5.45 1.24
C LEU A 110 2.39 5.37 -0.15
N SER A 111 2.66 6.51 -0.75
CA SER A 111 3.08 6.59 -2.14
C SER A 111 4.45 7.25 -2.29
N VAL A 112 5.29 6.65 -3.13
CA VAL A 112 6.49 7.31 -3.64
C VAL A 112 6.23 7.69 -5.10
N PRO A 113 6.39 8.98 -5.48
CA PRO A 113 6.25 9.44 -6.84
C PRO A 113 7.12 8.61 -7.76
N ALA A 114 6.55 8.34 -8.93
CA ALA A 114 7.15 7.48 -9.91
C ALA A 114 8.61 7.86 -10.26
N ARG A 115 8.91 9.16 -10.34
CA ARG A 115 10.27 9.67 -10.57
C ARG A 115 11.28 9.21 -9.52
N THR A 116 10.90 9.25 -8.25
CA THR A 116 11.75 8.86 -7.12
C THR A 116 11.95 7.34 -7.09
N ALA A 117 10.90 6.58 -7.38
CA ALA A 117 10.98 5.13 -7.56
C ALA A 117 11.99 4.72 -8.66
N TRP A 118 12.02 5.43 -9.80
CA TRP A 118 13.04 5.19 -10.84
C TRP A 118 14.47 5.50 -10.38
N GLN A 119 14.65 6.49 -9.51
CA GLN A 119 15.96 6.79 -8.94
C GLN A 119 16.43 5.66 -8.02
N TYR A 120 15.54 5.11 -7.19
CA TYR A 120 15.85 3.95 -6.34
C TYR A 120 16.24 2.71 -7.14
N LEU A 121 15.69 2.54 -8.34
CA LEU A 121 16.05 1.46 -9.25
C LEU A 121 17.35 1.74 -10.05
N GLY A 122 18.01 2.88 -9.85
CA GLY A 122 19.24 3.24 -10.57
C GLY A 122 19.03 3.67 -12.02
N LEU A 123 17.78 3.92 -12.42
CA LEU A 123 17.38 4.19 -13.81
C LEU A 123 17.34 5.69 -14.15
N GLY A 124 17.85 6.54 -13.25
CA GLY A 124 17.99 7.98 -13.44
C GLY A 124 19.39 8.46 -13.83
N ILE A 125 20.34 7.54 -14.07
CA ILE A 125 21.76 7.87 -14.31
C ILE A 125 22.00 8.15 -15.81
N ALA A 126 22.71 9.24 -16.12
CA ALA A 126 23.12 9.57 -17.47
C ALA A 126 23.99 8.44 -18.09
N GLY A 127 23.66 8.00 -19.31
CA GLY A 127 24.36 6.92 -20.02
C GLY A 127 23.65 5.55 -19.98
N GLN A 128 22.56 5.41 -19.23
CA GLN A 128 21.66 4.25 -19.32
C GLN A 128 20.90 4.25 -20.67
N PRO A 129 20.65 3.07 -21.28
CA PRO A 129 20.11 2.97 -22.63
C PRO A 129 18.75 3.66 -22.79
N VAL A 130 18.63 4.46 -23.85
CA VAL A 130 17.48 5.27 -24.28
C VAL A 130 16.20 4.46 -24.66
N GLY A 131 16.16 3.15 -24.39
CA GLY A 131 15.07 2.25 -24.78
C GLY A 131 13.92 2.10 -23.76
N LEU A 132 14.03 2.69 -22.57
CA LEU A 132 13.02 2.51 -21.51
C LEU A 132 11.81 3.45 -21.63
N GLY A 133 11.70 4.27 -22.68
CA GLY A 133 10.63 5.27 -22.81
C GLY A 133 9.22 4.68 -22.71
N ALA A 134 8.94 3.60 -23.46
CA ALA A 134 7.64 2.93 -23.44
C ALA A 134 7.36 2.23 -22.10
N ILE A 135 8.36 1.55 -21.54
CA ILE A 135 8.27 0.89 -20.22
C ILE A 135 7.99 1.94 -19.13
N ARG A 136 8.68 3.08 -19.21
CA ARG A 136 8.49 4.19 -18.29
C ARG A 136 7.08 4.78 -18.40
N ALA A 137 6.60 5.02 -19.62
CA ALA A 137 5.24 5.50 -19.85
C ALA A 137 4.19 4.52 -19.31
N GLN A 138 4.36 3.22 -19.57
CA GLN A 138 3.47 2.17 -19.06
C GLN A 138 3.46 2.14 -17.54
N TRP A 139 4.62 2.17 -16.90
CA TRP A 139 4.70 2.13 -15.44
C TRP A 139 4.15 3.42 -14.80
N MET A 140 4.43 4.60 -15.36
CA MET A 140 3.80 5.86 -14.93
C MET A 140 2.28 5.78 -15.02
N ASN A 141 1.75 5.20 -16.10
CA ASN A 141 0.32 5.01 -16.30
C ASN A 141 -0.25 4.04 -15.25
N MET A 142 0.37 2.87 -15.05
CA MET A 142 -0.04 1.91 -14.02
C MET A 142 0.00 2.53 -12.61
N TRP A 143 1.05 3.28 -12.30
CA TRP A 143 1.19 3.98 -11.03
C TRP A 143 0.04 4.98 -10.84
N SER A 144 -0.25 5.81 -11.84
CA SER A 144 -1.34 6.79 -11.76
C SER A 144 -2.69 6.12 -11.62
N GLN A 145 -2.94 5.04 -12.38
CA GLN A 145 -4.18 4.27 -12.31
C GLN A 145 -4.38 3.67 -10.91
N ARG A 146 -3.33 3.10 -10.31
CA ARG A 146 -3.38 2.57 -8.95
C ARG A 146 -3.68 3.65 -7.93
N VAL A 147 -2.98 4.79 -7.99
CA VAL A 147 -3.23 5.92 -7.08
C VAL A 147 -4.69 6.36 -7.17
N SER A 148 -5.20 6.61 -8.38
CA SER A 148 -6.60 7.02 -8.57
C SER A 148 -7.60 5.96 -8.12
N ALA A 149 -7.30 4.67 -8.31
CA ALA A 149 -8.15 3.59 -7.83
C ALA A 149 -8.20 3.56 -6.28
N TRP A 150 -7.08 3.81 -5.61
CA TRP A 150 -7.03 3.95 -4.15
C TRP A 150 -7.79 5.19 -3.66
N GLU A 151 -7.67 6.33 -4.34
CA GLU A 151 -8.46 7.52 -4.03
C GLU A 151 -9.97 7.26 -4.17
N ASN A 152 -10.38 6.50 -5.20
CA ASN A 152 -11.78 6.15 -5.44
C ASN A 152 -12.40 5.29 -4.33
N VAL A 153 -11.60 4.47 -3.65
CA VAL A 153 -12.06 3.68 -2.47
C VAL A 153 -11.94 4.46 -1.16
N GLY A 154 -11.66 5.76 -1.23
CA GLY A 154 -11.58 6.65 -0.06
C GLY A 154 -10.23 6.67 0.64
N ALA A 155 -9.17 6.13 0.03
CA ALA A 155 -7.84 6.17 0.63
C ALA A 155 -7.25 7.59 0.62
N LYS A 156 -6.67 7.99 1.74
CA LYS A 156 -5.85 9.21 1.81
C LYS A 156 -4.44 8.90 1.31
N VAL A 157 -4.05 9.53 0.22
CA VAL A 157 -2.70 9.40 -0.35
C VAL A 157 -1.71 10.24 0.43
N ILE A 158 -0.59 9.63 0.83
CA ILE A 158 0.51 10.28 1.54
C ILE A 158 1.76 10.15 0.69
N ASP A 159 2.34 11.28 0.27
CA ASP A 159 3.64 11.31 -0.41
C ASP A 159 4.77 11.08 0.61
N CYS A 160 5.53 10.01 0.41
CA CYS A 160 6.64 9.60 1.26
C CYS A 160 8.02 9.86 0.62
N SER A 161 8.10 10.62 -0.47
CA SER A 161 9.36 10.88 -1.19
C SER A 161 10.41 11.66 -0.41
N GLN A 162 9.98 12.46 0.56
CA GLN A 162 10.83 13.33 1.39
C GLN A 162 10.68 13.00 2.89
N THR A 163 9.92 11.95 3.22
CA THR A 163 9.54 11.64 4.60
C THR A 163 10.32 10.42 5.07
N GLU A 164 11.09 10.57 6.14
CA GLU A 164 11.71 9.42 6.79
C GLU A 164 10.66 8.67 7.64
N PRO A 165 10.70 7.32 7.71
CA PRO A 165 9.77 6.55 8.55
C PRO A 165 9.76 7.01 10.02
N SER A 166 10.94 7.39 10.54
CA SER A 166 11.17 7.94 11.89
C SER A 166 10.51 9.30 12.13
N SER A 167 10.16 10.01 11.05
CA SER A 167 9.64 11.37 11.08
C SER A 167 8.12 11.46 10.93
N LEU A 168 7.42 10.32 10.82
CA LEU A 168 5.96 10.21 10.75
C LEU A 168 5.30 11.16 11.77
N PRO A 169 4.74 12.31 11.35
CA PRO A 169 4.16 13.24 12.30
C PRO A 169 2.97 12.59 13.03
N PRO A 170 2.78 12.87 14.33
CA PRO A 170 1.67 12.35 15.14
C PRO A 170 0.25 12.76 14.69
N LYS A 171 0.12 13.37 13.52
CA LYS A 171 -1.13 13.91 12.97
C LYS A 171 -1.49 13.32 11.60
N LEU A 172 -0.71 12.37 11.08
CA LEU A 172 -0.99 11.76 9.77
C LEU A 172 -2.20 10.84 9.80
N PHE A 173 -2.37 10.11 10.91
CA PHE A 173 -3.46 9.17 11.17
C PHE A 173 -4.39 9.81 12.24
N PRO A 174 -5.67 10.08 11.91
CA PRO A 174 -6.60 10.85 12.75
C PRO A 174 -7.18 10.09 13.95
#